data_AF-A0A847XE60-F1
#
_entry.id   AF-A0A847XE60-F1
#
_cell.length_a   1.000
_cell.length_b   1.000
_cell.length_c   1.000
_cell.angle_alpha   90.00
_cell.angle_beta   90.00
_cell.angle_gamma   90.00
#
_symmetry.space_group_name_H-M   'P 1'
#
loop_
_entity.id
_entity.type
_entity.pdbx_description
1 polymer ?
#
loop_
_entity_poly.entity_id
_entity_poly.type
_entity_poly.pdbx_seq_one_letter_code
_entity_poly.pdbx_strand_id
1 'polypeptide(L)' 'MVEEEYRLKEVKKEIENKRINLNQLVIKGINRDELLKFSVELDNLIVKYYDIKLDRQRADS' A
#
# COMPACT_ATOMS: atom_id res chain seq x y z
N MET A 1 -5.94 2.83 21.97
CA MET A 1 -4.63 2.38 21.45
C MET A 1 -4.69 1.09 20.61
N VAL A 2 -5.75 0.27 20.68
CA VAL A 2 -5.81 -1.03 19.97
C VAL A 2 -6.23 -0.93 18.49
N GLU A 3 -6.96 0.13 18.12
CA GLU A 3 -7.62 0.26 16.82
C GLU A 3 -6.67 0.68 15.68
N GLU A 4 -5.70 1.55 15.96
CA GLU A 4 -4.67 1.99 15.00
C GLU A 4 -3.72 0.86 14.60
N GLU A 5 -3.34 0.02 15.56
CA GLU A 5 -2.43 -1.11 15.31
C GLU A 5 -3.11 -2.20 14.46
N TYR A 6 -4.43 -2.35 14.63
CA TYR A 6 -5.26 -3.21 13.79
C TYR A 6 -5.36 -2.70 12.35
N ARG A 7 -5.64 -1.39 12.18
CA ARG A 7 -5.66 -0.75 10.85
C ARG A 7 -4.31 -0.86 10.14
N LEU A 8 -3.20 -0.67 10.87
CA LEU A 8 -1.86 -0.84 10.31
C LEU A 8 -1.60 -2.28 9.86
N LYS A 9 -2.04 -3.28 10.63
CA LYS A 9 -1.94 -4.70 10.24
C LYS A 9 -2.75 -5.02 9.01
N GLU A 10 -3.98 -4.50 8.89
CA GLU A 10 -4.81 -4.73 7.70
C GLU A 10 -4.20 -4.12 6.45
N VAL A 11 -3.77 -2.85 6.51
CA VAL A 11 -3.10 -2.19 5.40
C VAL A 11 -1.84 -2.94 4.98
N LYS A 12 -1.05 -3.43 5.95
CA LYS A 12 0.15 -4.22 5.67
C LYS A 12 -0.19 -5.53 4.96
N LYS A 13 -1.28 -6.19 5.38
CA LYS A 13 -1.77 -7.43 4.77
C LYS A 13 -2.30 -7.22 3.35
N GLU A 14 -2.98 -6.10 3.10
CA GLU A 14 -3.41 -5.71 1.76
C GLU A 14 -2.22 -5.41 0.84
N ILE A 15 -1.19 -4.73 1.34
CA ILE A 15 0.06 -4.48 0.59
C ILE A 15 0.75 -5.79 0.23
N GLU A 16 0.84 -6.73 1.18
CA GLU A 16 1.43 -8.05 0.97
C GLU A 16 0.66 -8.82 -0.12
N ASN A 17 -0.67 -8.86 -0.02
CA ASN A 17 -1.53 -9.51 -1.02
C ASN A 17 -1.40 -8.86 -2.40
N LYS A 18 -1.39 -7.52 -2.47
CA LYS A 18 -1.20 -6.81 -3.74
C LYS A 18 0.18 -7.08 -4.33
N ARG A 19 1.25 -7.14 -3.53
CA ARG A 19 2.61 -7.51 -4.00
C ARG A 19 2.65 -8.93 -4.56
N ILE A 20 2.01 -9.88 -3.87
CA ILE A 20 1.94 -11.27 -4.34
C ILE A 20 1.19 -11.34 -5.68
N ASN A 21 0.04 -10.66 -5.79
CA ASN A 21 -0.74 -10.61 -7.04
C ASN A 21 0.03 -9.93 -8.17
N LEU A 22 0.72 -8.82 -7.89
CA LEU A 22 1.60 -8.14 -8.86
C LEU A 22 2.71 -9.05 -9.35
N ASN A 23 3.42 -9.73 -8.43
CA ASN A 23 4.46 -10.68 -8.80
C ASN A 23 3.90 -11.85 -9.63
N GLN A 24 2.70 -12.33 -9.32
CA GLN A 24 2.04 -13.36 -10.13
C GLN A 24 1.66 -12.85 -11.53
N LEU A 25 1.20 -11.60 -11.65
CA LEU A 25 0.90 -10.97 -12.95
C LEU A 25 2.17 -10.73 -13.77
N VAL A 26 3.27 -10.31 -13.13
CA VAL A 26 4.60 -10.15 -13.73
C VAL A 26 5.13 -11.50 -14.24
N ILE A 27 5.06 -12.56 -13.42
CA ILE A 27 5.50 -13.92 -13.80
C ILE A 27 4.63 -14.49 -14.93
N LYS A 28 3.32 -14.19 -14.96
CA LYS A 28 2.42 -14.60 -16.04
C LYS A 28 2.61 -13.80 -17.33
N GLY A 29 3.45 -12.76 -17.34
CA GLY A 29 3.75 -11.97 -18.53
C GLY A 29 2.55 -11.17 -19.06
N ILE A 30 1.57 -10.84 -18.20
CA ILE A 30 0.34 -10.16 -18.62
C ILE A 30 0.45 -8.65 -18.42
N ASN A 31 0.11 -7.94 -19.50
CA ASN A 31 -0.16 -6.52 -19.67
C ASN A 31 0.64 -5.51 -18.85
N ARG A 32 1.60 -4.88 -19.54
CA ARG A 32 2.34 -3.69 -19.10
C ARG A 32 1.43 -2.59 -18.55
N ASP A 33 0.22 -2.45 -19.09
CA ASP A 33 -0.78 -1.48 -18.62
C ASP A 33 -1.33 -1.81 -17.23
N GLU A 34 -1.61 -3.09 -16.93
CA GLU A 34 -2.05 -3.49 -15.59
C GLU A 34 -0.92 -3.30 -14.58
N LEU A 35 0.31 -3.64 -14.97
CA LEU A 35 1.51 -3.48 -14.16
C LEU A 35 1.77 -2.00 -13.84
N LEU A 36 1.58 -1.10 -14.81
CA LEU A 36 1.65 0.35 -14.62
C LEU A 36 0.55 0.84 -13.67
N LYS A 37 -0.68 0.35 -13.84
CA LYS A 37 -1.82 0.68 -12.98
C LYS A 37 -1.57 0.27 -11.53
N PHE A 38 -1.06 -0.95 -11.33
CA PHE A 38 -0.70 -1.46 -10.02
C PHE A 38 0.47 -0.67 -9.39
N SER A 39 1.46 -0.25 -10.18
CA SER A 39 2.56 0.61 -9.70
C SER A 39 2.03 1.95 -9.18
N VAL A 40 1.15 2.62 -9.95
CA VAL A 40 0.56 3.90 -9.56
C VAL A 40 -0.32 3.75 -8.31
N GLU A 41 -1.09 2.65 -8.20
CA GLU A 41 -1.87 2.38 -6.99
C GLU A 41 -0.98 2.15 -5.75
N LEU A 42 0.16 1.48 -5.92
CA LEU A 42 1.12 1.27 -4.84
C LEU A 42 1.76 2.58 -4.39
N ASP A 43 2.18 3.44 -5.31
CA ASP A 43 2.71 4.76 -4.97
C ASP A 43 1.68 5.61 -4.24
N ASN A 44 0.41 5.59 -4.66
CA ASN A 44 -0.66 6.30 -3.97
C ASN A 44 -0.92 5.75 -2.54
N LEU A 45 -0.80 4.43 -2.34
CA LEU A 45 -0.89 3.81 -1.02
C LEU A 45 0.27 4.22 -0.12
N ILE A 46 1.49 4.31 -0.67
CA ILE A 46 2.68 4.77 0.04
C ILE A 46 2.52 6.24 0.45
N VAL A 47 2.06 7.10 -0.47
CA VAL A 47 1.78 8.52 -0.17
C VAL A 47 0.75 8.64 0.95
N LYS A 48 -0.38 7.92 0.88
CA LYS A 48 -1.38 7.92 1.96
C LYS A 48 -0.81 7.46 3.30
N TYR A 49 0.06 6.45 3.30
CA TYR A 49 0.72 5.99 4.52
C TYR A 49 1.61 7.08 5.13
N TYR A 50 2.37 7.79 4.29
CA TYR A 50 3.22 8.88 4.75
C TYR A 50 2.43 10.10 5.21
N ASP A 51 1.35 10.47 4.53
CA ASP A 51 0.47 11.56 4.92
C ASP A 51 -0.14 11.30 6.30
N ILE A 52 -0.68 10.10 6.54
CA ILE A 52 -1.22 9.69 7.84
C ILE A 52 -0.13 9.74 8.93
N LYS A 53 1.10 9.35 8.60
CA LYS A 53 2.24 9.39 9.54
C LYS A 53 2.70 10.83 9.84
N LEU A 54 2.65 11.72 8.85
CA LEU A 54 3.00 13.13 8.97
C LEU A 54 1.94 13.93 9.75
N ASP A 55 0.66 13.67 9.52
CA ASP A 55 -0.43 14.29 10.29
C ASP A 55 -0.36 13.91 11.77
N ARG A 56 0.09 12.69 12.08
CA ARG A 56 0.34 12.26 13.46
C ARG A 56 1.49 13.05 14.12
N GLN A 57 2.57 13.35 13.39
CA GLN A 57 3.66 14.18 13.89
C GLN A 57 3.27 15.64 14.14
N ARG A 58 2.29 16.16 13.40
CA ARG A 58 1.76 17.53 13.58
C ARG A 58 0.73 17.63 14.71
N ALA A 59 -0.01 16.57 15.00
CA ALA A 59 -0.98 16.54 16.09
C ALA A 59 -0.33 16.39 17.49
N ASP A 60 0.91 15.90 17.54
CA ASP A 60 1.71 15.73 18.76
C ASP A 60 2.73 16.87 19.01
N SER A 61 2.70 17.96 18.21
CA SER A 61 3.54 19.17 18.37
C SER A 61 2.76 20.36 18.92
#